data_AF-A0A7S3NPM2-F1
#
_entry.id   AF-A0A7S3NPM2-F1
#
_cell.length_a   1.000
_cell.length_b   1.000
_cell.length_c   1.000
_cell.angle_alpha   90.00
_cell.angle_beta   90.00
_cell.angle_gamma   90.00
#
_symmetry.space_group_name_H-M   'P 1'
#
loop_
_entity.id
_entity.type
_entity.pdbx_description
1 polymer ?
#
loop_
_entity_poly.entity_id
_entity_poly.type
_entity_poly.pdbx_seq_one_letter_code
_entity_poly.pdbx_strand_id
1 'polypeptide(L)'
;LKQKKMEGLIEELGREAEGLRLENEVLSGFLSRKQGPGEDQSNRREKKQQRRNLPQQLSVSQKNVIANSELEVLQAKSLEIEKRAEKLADTLRAVSEETDARIAELKKDAYEFKRDIVIGAENMRSGRTEAEKLTRYMEEKLRQRDALIEKLRLKNAALKTQIHKVEAQLKQKEDMGDVLHYIDFHQLQIENRQYQSQIEQRNDELLR
;
A
#
# COMPACT_ATOMS: atom_id res chain seq x y z
N LEU A 1 54.29 10.12 14.25
CA LEU A 1 53.29 10.66 15.22
C LEU A 1 52.40 11.77 14.64
N LYS A 2 52.95 12.85 14.04
CA LYS A 2 52.13 13.97 13.51
C LYS A 2 51.19 13.57 12.35
N GLN A 3 51.66 12.75 11.42
CA GLN A 3 50.88 12.30 10.26
C GLN A 3 49.65 11.46 10.67
N LYS A 4 49.86 10.47 11.56
CA LYS A 4 48.77 9.65 12.14
C LYS A 4 47.73 10.47 12.92
N LYS A 5 48.15 11.57 13.54
CA LYS A 5 47.27 12.51 14.25
C LYS A 5 46.46 13.39 13.29
N MET A 6 47.04 13.72 12.14
CA MET A 6 46.40 14.49 11.07
C MET A 6 45.37 13.65 10.31
N GLU A 7 45.69 12.39 10.03
CA GLU A 7 44.75 11.41 9.45
C GLU A 7 43.51 11.20 10.34
N GLY A 8 43.71 11.07 11.66
CA GLY A 8 42.60 10.96 12.61
C GLY A 8 41.69 12.20 12.63
N LEU A 9 42.26 13.41 12.54
CA LEU A 9 41.49 14.66 12.47
C LEU A 9 40.68 14.76 11.16
N ILE A 10 41.23 14.27 10.04
CA ILE A 10 40.51 14.25 8.75
C ILE A 10 39.33 13.29 8.80
N GLU A 11 39.48 12.11 9.40
CA GLU A 11 38.36 11.17 9.59
C GLU A 11 37.28 11.71 10.53
N GLU A 12 37.66 12.44 11.56
CA GLU A 12 36.73 13.05 12.52
C GLU A 12 35.93 14.18 11.86
N LEU A 13 36.62 15.07 11.13
CA LEU A 13 35.98 16.12 10.33
C LEU A 13 35.08 15.55 9.22
N GLY A 14 35.47 14.44 8.60
CA GLY A 14 34.66 13.76 7.59
C GLY A 14 33.35 13.21 8.18
N ARG A 15 33.41 12.61 9.37
CA ARG A 15 32.21 12.15 10.10
C ARG A 15 31.31 13.30 10.51
N GLU A 16 31.88 14.40 11.00
CA GLU A 16 31.11 15.59 11.38
C GLU A 16 30.43 16.24 10.16
N ALA A 17 31.14 16.33 9.03
CA ALA A 17 30.60 16.85 7.78
C ALA A 17 29.42 16.01 7.24
N GLU A 18 29.51 14.67 7.29
CA GLU A 18 28.38 13.79 6.95
C GLU A 18 27.21 13.96 7.92
N GLY A 19 27.47 14.07 9.23
CA GLY A 19 26.44 14.34 10.22
C GLY A 19 25.68 15.64 9.94
N LEU A 20 26.40 16.72 9.64
CA LEU A 20 25.81 18.01 9.26
C LEU A 20 25.07 17.94 7.92
N ARG A 21 25.56 17.14 6.97
CA ARG A 21 24.88 16.94 5.67
C ARG A 21 23.52 16.27 5.87
N LEU A 22 23.47 15.19 6.65
CA LEU A 22 22.25 14.47 6.98
C LEU A 22 21.27 15.35 7.77
N GLU A 23 21.76 16.11 8.75
CA GLU A 23 20.93 17.05 9.51
C GLU A 23 20.32 18.12 8.58
N ASN A 24 21.11 18.70 7.69
CA ASN A 24 20.63 19.68 6.71
C ASN A 24 19.61 19.08 5.73
N GLU A 25 19.74 17.80 5.36
CA GLU A 25 18.79 17.10 4.50
C GLU A 25 17.42 16.96 5.17
N VAL A 26 17.40 16.50 6.43
CA VAL A 26 16.19 16.39 7.26
C VAL A 26 15.51 17.75 7.43
N LEU A 27 16.29 18.78 7.76
CA LEU A 27 15.79 20.15 7.93
C LEU A 27 15.24 20.73 6.61
N SER A 28 15.91 20.49 5.50
CA SER A 28 15.47 20.95 4.17
C SER A 28 14.16 20.27 3.76
N GLY A 29 14.03 18.96 4.02
CA GLY A 29 12.79 18.24 3.81
C GLY A 29 11.63 18.82 4.62
N PHE A 30 11.86 19.04 5.91
CA PHE A 30 10.86 19.63 6.82
C PHE A 30 10.43 21.02 6.38
N LEU A 31 11.39 21.88 6.05
CA LEU A 31 11.12 23.25 5.60
C LEU A 31 10.37 23.28 4.26
N SER A 32 10.73 22.41 3.31
CA SER A 32 10.07 22.31 2.01
C SER A 32 8.60 21.89 2.15
N ARG A 33 8.27 21.00 3.10
CA ARG A 33 6.88 20.61 3.39
C ARG A 33 6.10 21.68 4.15
N LYS A 34 6.75 22.43 5.06
CA LYS A 34 6.09 23.51 5.83
C LYS A 34 5.87 24.78 5.02
N GLN A 35 6.79 25.11 4.12
CA GLN A 35 6.63 26.22 3.18
C GLN A 35 5.76 25.72 2.02
N GLY A 36 4.43 25.79 2.18
CA GLY A 36 3.51 25.55 1.07
C GLY A 36 3.83 26.44 -0.14
N PRO A 37 3.30 26.12 -1.34
CA PRO A 37 3.56 26.88 -2.56
C PRO A 37 2.88 28.26 -2.48
N GLY A 38 3.52 29.25 -1.86
CA GLY A 38 2.94 30.60 -1.78
C GLY A 38 3.44 31.55 -0.70
N GLU A 39 4.61 31.38 -0.07
CA GLU A 39 5.13 32.46 0.79
C GLU A 39 5.61 33.66 -0.05
N ASP A 40 4.75 34.67 -0.06
CA ASP A 40 4.82 35.93 -0.79
C ASP A 40 6.11 36.73 -0.49
N GLN A 41 6.77 37.23 -1.55
CA GLN A 41 8.11 37.83 -1.48
C GLN A 41 8.14 39.21 -0.79
N SER A 42 6.97 39.78 -0.51
CA SER A 42 6.75 41.09 0.11
C SER A 42 7.28 41.18 1.56
N ASN A 43 7.40 40.05 2.26
CA ASN A 43 7.73 40.02 3.71
C ASN A 43 9.22 39.77 4.02
N ARG A 44 10.11 39.82 3.01
CA ARG A 44 11.55 39.51 3.17
C ARG A 44 12.38 40.59 3.86
N ARG A 45 11.95 41.87 3.82
CA ARG A 45 12.74 43.00 4.33
C ARG A 45 12.59 43.19 5.84
N GLU A 46 11.39 43.02 6.40
CA GLU A 46 11.15 43.15 7.85
C GLU A 46 11.70 41.95 8.66
N LYS A 47 11.59 40.73 8.12
CA LYS A 47 12.19 39.52 8.74
C LYS A 47 13.73 39.57 8.81
N LYS A 48 14.41 40.45 8.06
CA LYS A 48 15.88 40.52 7.99
C LYS A 48 16.50 41.18 9.24
N GLN A 49 15.79 42.10 9.90
CA GLN A 49 16.26 42.73 11.14
C GLN A 49 16.04 41.83 12.37
N GLN A 50 14.97 41.02 12.38
CA GLN A 50 14.66 40.11 13.49
C GLN A 50 15.58 38.87 13.53
N ARG A 51 16.15 38.46 12.38
CA ARG A 51 17.09 37.33 12.27
C ARG A 51 18.46 37.55 12.90
N ARG A 52 18.81 38.79 13.27
CA ARG A 52 20.12 39.11 13.87
C ARG A 52 20.26 38.62 15.32
N ASN A 53 19.14 38.32 15.98
CA ASN A 53 19.09 37.87 17.39
C ASN A 53 18.49 36.47 17.58
N LEU A 54 18.26 35.71 16.50
CA LEU A 54 17.85 34.31 16.64
C LEU A 54 19.09 33.44 16.90
N PRO A 55 19.02 32.44 17.79
CA PRO A 55 20.11 31.50 17.98
C PRO A 55 20.48 30.85 16.64
N GLN A 56 21.78 30.84 16.32
CA GLN A 56 22.34 30.31 15.08
C GLN A 56 22.10 28.79 14.91
N GLN A 57 21.72 28.12 16.01
CA GLN A 57 21.48 26.68 16.09
C GLN A 57 20.13 26.41 16.76
N LEU A 58 19.40 25.42 16.24
CA LEU A 58 18.15 24.92 16.83
C LEU A 58 18.42 24.27 18.18
N SER A 59 17.49 24.43 19.13
CA SER A 59 17.56 23.71 20.40
C SER A 59 17.39 22.20 20.18
N VAL A 60 17.93 21.38 21.09
CA VAL A 60 17.80 19.91 21.03
C VAL A 60 16.33 19.49 20.97
N SER A 61 15.44 20.19 21.68
CA SER A 61 13.99 19.96 21.62
C SER A 61 13.42 20.25 20.22
N GLN A 62 13.80 21.35 19.59
CA GLN A 62 13.36 21.69 18.23
C GLN A 62 13.87 20.67 17.20
N LYS A 63 15.13 20.24 17.32
CA LYS A 63 15.69 19.18 16.46
C LYS A 63 14.94 17.86 16.61
N ASN A 64 14.60 17.46 17.84
CA ASN A 64 13.82 16.25 18.10
C ASN A 64 12.41 16.32 17.48
N VAL A 65 11.72 17.46 17.59
CA VAL A 65 10.40 17.64 16.95
C VAL A 65 10.49 17.47 15.44
N ILE A 66 11.50 18.08 14.81
CA ILE A 66 11.69 17.97 13.36
C ILE A 66 12.03 16.53 12.98
N ALA A 67 12.97 15.90 13.67
CA ALA A 67 13.36 14.51 13.42
C ALA A 67 12.18 13.55 13.55
N ASN A 68 11.34 13.70 14.58
CA ASN A 68 10.14 12.86 14.76
C ASN A 68 9.12 13.09 13.62
N SER A 69 8.87 14.34 13.23
CA SER A 69 7.94 14.62 12.13
C SER A 69 8.42 14.06 10.80
N GLU A 70 9.73 14.11 10.55
CA GLU A 70 10.34 13.56 9.35
C GLU A 70 10.32 12.03 9.35
N LEU A 71 10.55 11.43 10.52
CA LEU A 71 10.44 10.00 10.72
C LEU A 71 9.01 9.50 10.46
N GLU A 72 7.98 10.18 10.95
CA GLU A 72 6.57 9.85 10.67
C GLU A 72 6.26 9.92 9.17
N VAL A 73 6.74 10.96 8.47
CA VAL A 73 6.56 11.10 7.01
C VAL A 73 7.25 9.96 6.25
N LEU A 74 8.48 9.62 6.62
CA LEU A 74 9.24 8.54 5.99
C LEU A 74 8.58 7.18 6.25
N GLN A 75 8.07 6.94 7.46
CA GLN A 75 7.32 5.74 7.79
C GLN A 75 6.04 5.62 6.95
N ALA A 76 5.25 6.69 6.87
CA ALA A 76 4.04 6.72 6.05
C ALA A 76 4.35 6.43 4.57
N LYS A 77 5.42 7.04 4.04
CA LYS A 77 5.87 6.81 2.67
C LYS A 77 6.36 5.36 2.45
N SER A 78 7.08 4.79 3.42
CA SER A 78 7.53 3.39 3.36
C SER A 78 6.33 2.44 3.25
N LEU A 79 5.34 2.62 4.12
CA LEU A 79 4.11 1.81 4.11
C LEU A 79 3.34 1.95 2.80
N GLU A 80 3.28 3.17 2.23
CA GLU A 80 2.63 3.39 0.94
C GLU A 80 3.37 2.67 -0.21
N ILE A 81 4.70 2.71 -0.20
CA ILE A 81 5.53 2.01 -1.19
C ILE A 81 5.36 0.50 -1.06
N GLU A 82 5.38 -0.04 0.17
CA GLU A 82 5.16 -1.46 0.44
C GLU A 82 3.79 -1.90 -0.08
N LYS A 83 2.72 -1.17 0.24
CA LYS A 83 1.37 -1.47 -0.24
C LYS A 83 1.26 -1.42 -1.77
N ARG A 84 1.96 -0.49 -2.42
CA ARG A 84 2.00 -0.41 -3.89
C ARG A 84 2.78 -1.56 -4.50
N ALA A 85 3.93 -1.90 -3.91
CA ALA A 85 4.78 -2.99 -4.36
C ALA A 85 4.05 -4.33 -4.24
N GLU A 86 3.35 -4.58 -3.14
CA GLU A 86 2.54 -5.78 -2.92
C GLU A 86 1.43 -5.91 -3.96
N LYS A 87 0.64 -4.84 -4.17
CA LYS A 87 -0.39 -4.82 -5.22
C LYS A 87 0.17 -5.10 -6.62
N LEU A 88 1.34 -4.54 -6.93
CA LEU A 88 2.00 -4.77 -8.21
C LEU A 88 2.48 -6.22 -8.33
N ALA A 89 3.08 -6.77 -7.28
CA ALA A 89 3.51 -8.16 -7.24
C ALA A 89 2.34 -9.13 -7.43
N ASP A 90 1.21 -8.90 -6.77
CA ASP A 90 0.00 -9.70 -6.95
C ASP A 90 -0.56 -9.60 -8.37
N THR A 91 -0.57 -8.40 -8.94
CA THR A 91 -1.01 -8.19 -10.33
C THR A 91 -0.11 -8.93 -11.31
N LEU A 92 1.21 -8.83 -11.15
CA LEU A 92 2.17 -9.51 -12.01
C LEU A 92 2.05 -11.03 -11.87
N ARG A 93 1.84 -11.54 -10.65
CA ARG A 93 1.60 -12.98 -10.43
C ARG A 93 0.34 -13.44 -11.15
N ALA A 94 -0.77 -12.71 -11.01
CA ALA A 94 -2.03 -13.05 -11.69
C ALA A 94 -1.87 -13.06 -13.22
N VAL A 95 -1.17 -12.08 -13.80
CA VAL A 95 -0.90 -12.03 -15.24
C VAL A 95 -0.01 -13.18 -15.70
N SER A 96 1.01 -13.53 -14.91
CA SER A 96 1.88 -14.67 -15.21
C SER A 96 1.09 -15.98 -15.24
N GLU A 97 0.27 -16.23 -14.20
CA GLU A 97 -0.57 -17.42 -14.11
C GLU A 97 -1.60 -17.51 -15.26
N GLU A 98 -2.24 -16.39 -15.63
CA GLU A 98 -3.13 -16.33 -16.80
C GLU A 98 -2.36 -16.67 -18.10
N THR A 99 -1.17 -16.12 -18.25
CA THR A 99 -0.34 -16.32 -19.45
C THR A 99 0.08 -17.78 -19.57
N ASP A 100 0.52 -18.40 -18.47
CA ASP A 100 0.89 -19.82 -18.44
C ASP A 100 -0.30 -20.71 -18.77
N ALA A 101 -1.48 -20.42 -18.20
CA ALA A 101 -2.70 -21.14 -18.53
C ALA A 101 -3.07 -21.00 -20.02
N ARG A 102 -2.98 -19.78 -20.58
CA ARG A 102 -3.27 -19.53 -22.00
C ARG A 102 -2.27 -20.24 -22.91
N ILE A 103 -0.99 -20.27 -22.57
CA ILE A 103 0.04 -21.00 -23.32
C ILE A 103 -0.28 -22.50 -23.32
N ALA A 104 -0.64 -23.06 -22.16
CA ALA A 104 -0.99 -24.47 -22.06
C ALA A 104 -2.24 -24.83 -22.90
N GLU A 105 -3.28 -23.99 -22.87
CA GLU A 105 -4.47 -24.15 -23.70
C GLU A 105 -4.14 -24.08 -25.20
N LEU A 106 -3.36 -23.07 -25.63
CA LEU A 106 -2.97 -22.94 -27.04
C LEU A 106 -2.15 -24.13 -27.54
N LYS A 107 -1.23 -24.65 -26.72
CA LYS A 107 -0.47 -25.85 -27.07
C LYS A 107 -1.38 -27.06 -27.23
N LYS A 108 -2.36 -27.22 -26.33
CA LYS A 108 -3.35 -28.29 -26.42
C LYS A 108 -4.22 -28.14 -27.66
N ASP A 109 -4.77 -26.95 -27.92
CA ASP A 109 -5.59 -26.67 -29.10
C ASP A 109 -4.81 -26.91 -30.41
N ALA A 110 -3.54 -26.49 -30.47
CA ALA A 110 -2.69 -26.75 -31.63
C ALA A 110 -2.42 -28.25 -31.85
N TYR A 111 -2.20 -29.01 -30.76
CA TYR A 111 -2.01 -30.45 -30.84
C TYR A 111 -3.28 -31.16 -31.32
N GLU A 112 -4.43 -30.83 -30.74
CA GLU A 112 -5.73 -31.37 -31.14
C GLU A 112 -6.04 -31.05 -32.60
N PHE A 113 -5.81 -29.81 -33.03
CA PHE A 113 -5.99 -29.43 -34.43
C PHE A 113 -5.09 -30.23 -35.38
N LYS A 114 -3.81 -30.38 -35.03
CA LYS A 114 -2.88 -31.19 -35.84
C LYS A 114 -3.34 -32.65 -35.93
N ARG A 115 -3.73 -33.25 -34.80
CA ARG A 115 -4.18 -34.64 -34.75
C ARG A 115 -5.46 -34.85 -35.54
N ASP A 116 -6.48 -34.02 -35.30
CA ASP A 116 -7.84 -34.27 -35.76
C ASP A 116 -8.08 -33.73 -37.18
N ILE A 117 -7.43 -32.62 -37.56
CA ILE A 117 -7.61 -31.98 -38.87
C ILE A 117 -6.44 -32.26 -39.81
N VAL A 118 -5.22 -31.91 -39.41
CA VAL A 118 -4.07 -32.01 -40.33
C VAL A 118 -3.80 -33.47 -40.70
N ILE A 119 -3.90 -34.39 -39.74
CA ILE A 119 -3.65 -35.81 -39.94
C ILE A 119 -4.98 -36.59 -40.07
N GLY A 120 -5.92 -36.39 -39.15
CA GLY A 120 -7.14 -37.20 -39.04
C GLY A 120 -8.23 -36.91 -40.09
N ALA A 121 -8.20 -35.73 -40.72
CA ALA A 121 -9.18 -35.35 -41.73
C ALA A 121 -8.66 -35.44 -43.16
N GLU A 122 -7.44 -35.94 -43.37
CA GLU A 122 -6.87 -36.13 -44.70
C GLU A 122 -7.50 -37.34 -45.40
N ASN A 123 -7.92 -37.16 -46.65
CA ASN A 123 -8.43 -38.24 -47.46
C ASN A 123 -7.26 -39.07 -48.04
N MET A 124 -7.17 -40.35 -47.66
CA MET A 124 -6.04 -41.23 -48.03
C MET A 124 -5.76 -41.34 -49.55
N ARG A 125 -6.74 -41.08 -50.42
CA ARG A 125 -6.55 -41.15 -51.87
C ARG A 125 -6.10 -39.84 -52.50
N SER A 126 -6.50 -38.69 -51.94
CA SER A 126 -6.22 -37.37 -52.52
C SER A 126 -5.18 -36.56 -51.75
N GLY A 127 -4.86 -36.97 -50.52
CA GLY A 127 -3.99 -36.22 -49.61
C GLY A 127 -4.55 -34.85 -49.21
N ARG A 128 -5.84 -34.59 -49.48
CA ARG A 128 -6.51 -33.32 -49.17
C ARG A 128 -7.39 -33.49 -47.94
N THR A 129 -7.40 -32.46 -47.09
CA THR A 129 -8.28 -32.38 -45.93
C THR A 129 -9.75 -32.33 -46.38
N GLU A 130 -10.58 -33.16 -45.77
CA GLU A 130 -12.02 -33.21 -46.01
C GLU A 130 -12.70 -31.99 -45.37
N ALA A 131 -13.29 -31.14 -46.21
CA ALA A 131 -13.89 -29.88 -45.78
C ALA A 131 -14.98 -30.08 -44.71
N GLU A 132 -15.80 -31.13 -44.82
CA GLU A 132 -16.85 -31.44 -43.85
C GLU A 132 -16.31 -31.70 -42.44
N LYS A 133 -15.17 -32.40 -42.33
CA LYS A 133 -14.52 -32.66 -41.04
C LYS A 133 -13.97 -31.38 -40.41
N LEU A 134 -13.41 -30.48 -41.21
CA LEU A 134 -12.97 -29.16 -40.76
C LEU A 134 -14.15 -28.31 -40.27
N THR A 135 -15.23 -28.24 -41.05
CA THR A 135 -16.45 -27.51 -40.66
C THR A 135 -17.00 -28.03 -39.34
N ARG A 136 -17.13 -29.35 -39.19
CA ARG A 136 -17.62 -29.97 -37.95
C ARG A 136 -16.72 -29.68 -36.75
N TYR A 137 -15.40 -29.69 -36.94
CA TYR A 137 -14.46 -29.33 -35.87
C TYR A 137 -14.62 -27.87 -35.44
N MET A 138 -14.77 -26.95 -36.40
CA MET A 138 -14.97 -25.53 -36.11
C MET A 138 -16.29 -25.28 -35.36
N GLU A 139 -17.38 -25.92 -35.79
CA GLU A 139 -18.69 -25.86 -35.10
C GLU A 139 -18.60 -26.36 -33.67
N GLU A 140 -17.94 -27.50 -33.44
CA GLU A 140 -17.74 -28.06 -32.09
C GLU A 140 -16.88 -27.13 -31.22
N LYS A 141 -15.81 -26.54 -31.77
CA LYS A 141 -14.98 -25.58 -31.02
C LYS A 141 -15.76 -24.30 -30.67
N LEU A 142 -16.61 -23.80 -31.57
CA LEU A 142 -17.50 -22.67 -31.27
C LEU A 142 -18.47 -23.01 -30.13
N ARG A 143 -19.10 -24.18 -30.20
CA ARG A 143 -20.01 -24.66 -29.15
C ARG A 143 -19.34 -24.78 -27.78
N GLN A 144 -18.11 -25.28 -27.75
CA GLN A 144 -17.32 -25.37 -26.51
C GLN A 144 -16.97 -23.99 -25.95
N ARG A 145 -16.65 -23.02 -26.82
CA ARG A 145 -16.39 -21.63 -26.43
C ARG A 145 -17.66 -20.98 -25.84
N ASP A 146 -18.82 -21.18 -26.46
CA ASP A 146 -20.10 -20.68 -25.95
C ASP A 146 -20.43 -21.25 -24.56
N ALA A 147 -20.24 -22.56 -24.36
CA ALA A 147 -20.42 -23.21 -23.07
C ALA A 147 -19.47 -22.64 -21.99
N LEU A 148 -18.21 -22.36 -22.37
CA LEU A 148 -17.23 -21.75 -21.48
C LEU A 148 -17.63 -20.31 -21.11
N ILE A 149 -18.08 -19.50 -22.07
CA ILE A 149 -18.56 -18.14 -21.83
C ILE A 149 -19.69 -18.15 -20.81
N GLU A 150 -20.66 -19.05 -20.97
CA GLU A 150 -21.81 -19.08 -20.07
C GLU A 150 -21.43 -19.58 -18.67
N LYS A 151 -20.53 -20.55 -18.58
CA LYS A 151 -19.92 -20.96 -17.30
C LYS A 151 -19.21 -19.81 -16.60
N LEU A 152 -18.43 -19.01 -17.34
CA LEU A 152 -17.71 -17.86 -16.79
C LEU A 152 -18.65 -16.75 -16.35
N ARG A 153 -19.73 -16.48 -17.09
CA ARG A 153 -20.78 -15.53 -16.70
C ARG A 153 -21.45 -15.92 -15.39
N LEU A 154 -21.85 -17.18 -15.24
CA LEU A 154 -22.44 -17.69 -14.00
C LEU A 154 -21.48 -17.57 -12.82
N LYS A 155 -20.20 -17.93 -13.01
CA LYS A 155 -19.17 -17.75 -11.98
C LYS A 155 -18.98 -16.27 -11.60
N ASN A 156 -18.95 -15.37 -12.59
CA ASN A 156 -18.82 -13.93 -12.33
C ASN A 156 -20.00 -13.40 -11.52
N ALA A 157 -21.22 -13.79 -11.86
CA ALA A 157 -22.42 -13.43 -11.10
C ALA A 157 -22.37 -13.95 -9.66
N ALA A 158 -21.95 -15.20 -9.46
CA ALA A 158 -21.81 -15.79 -8.12
C ALA A 158 -20.77 -15.05 -7.27
N LEU A 159 -19.60 -14.74 -7.85
CA LEU A 159 -18.53 -14.00 -7.17
C LEU A 159 -18.97 -12.59 -6.80
N LYS A 160 -19.68 -11.88 -7.68
CA LYS A 160 -20.26 -10.55 -7.35
C LYS A 160 -21.18 -10.61 -6.14
N THR A 161 -22.07 -11.60 -6.09
CA THR A 161 -22.96 -11.81 -4.94
C THR A 161 -22.15 -12.11 -3.67
N GLN A 162 -21.10 -12.92 -3.77
CA GLN A 162 -20.23 -13.22 -2.63
C GLN A 162 -19.48 -11.99 -2.13
N ILE A 163 -18.96 -11.15 -3.03
CA ILE A 163 -18.31 -9.88 -2.68
C ILE A 163 -19.29 -8.99 -1.90
N HIS A 164 -20.48 -8.73 -2.45
CA HIS A 164 -21.49 -7.92 -1.76
C HIS A 164 -21.85 -8.48 -0.37
N LYS A 165 -21.93 -9.81 -0.23
CA LYS A 165 -22.19 -10.45 1.06
C LYS A 165 -21.06 -10.19 2.07
N VAL A 166 -19.81 -10.34 1.65
CA VAL A 166 -18.64 -10.12 2.51
C VAL A 166 -18.50 -8.63 2.88
N GLU A 167 -18.72 -7.72 1.93
CA GLU A 167 -18.73 -6.28 2.19
C GLU A 167 -19.83 -5.89 3.19
N ALA A 168 -21.04 -6.43 3.05
CA ALA A 168 -22.12 -6.19 4.00
C ALA A 168 -21.78 -6.71 5.41
N GLN A 169 -21.14 -7.89 5.50
CA GLN A 169 -20.66 -8.44 6.77
C GLN A 169 -19.55 -7.60 7.40
N LEU A 170 -18.64 -7.06 6.59
CA LEU A 170 -17.58 -6.19 7.06
C LEU A 170 -18.17 -4.90 7.66
N LYS A 171 -19.08 -4.26 6.92
CA LYS A 171 -19.78 -3.07 7.38
C LYS A 171 -20.53 -3.31 8.69
N GLN A 172 -21.26 -4.43 8.80
CA GLN A 172 -21.95 -4.78 10.04
C GLN A 172 -21.00 -4.97 11.22
N LYS A 173 -19.80 -5.52 11.00
CA LYS A 173 -18.79 -5.66 12.05
C LYS A 173 -18.18 -4.33 12.47
N GLU A 174 -17.96 -3.42 11.53
CA GLU A 174 -17.50 -2.05 11.81
C GLU A 174 -18.53 -1.32 12.68
N ASP A 175 -19.81 -1.33 12.26
CA ASP A 175 -20.91 -0.71 13.03
C ASP A 175 -21.06 -1.34 14.43
N MET A 176 -20.89 -2.67 14.57
CA MET A 176 -20.93 -3.36 15.86
C MET A 176 -19.74 -3.00 16.77
N GLY A 177 -18.55 -2.82 16.18
CA GLY A 177 -17.35 -2.37 16.90
C GLY A 177 -17.54 -0.97 17.49
N ASP A 178 -18.16 -0.07 16.72
CA ASP A 178 -18.47 1.29 17.18
C ASP A 178 -19.50 1.30 18.31
N VAL A 179 -20.53 0.44 18.25
CA VAL A 179 -21.54 0.31 19.33
C VAL A 179 -20.91 -0.27 20.60
N LEU A 180 -20.05 -1.28 20.50
CA LEU A 180 -19.36 -1.86 21.66
C LEU A 180 -18.47 -0.83 22.35
N HIS A 181 -17.66 -0.09 21.58
CA HIS A 181 -16.80 0.97 22.12
C HIS A 181 -17.61 2.08 22.81
N TYR A 182 -18.79 2.43 22.29
CA TYR A 182 -19.65 3.43 22.91
C TYR A 182 -20.15 2.99 24.29
N ILE A 183 -20.57 1.73 24.43
CA ILE A 183 -21.02 1.15 25.71
C ILE A 183 -19.87 1.11 26.71
N ASP A 184 -18.71 0.61 26.30
CA ASP A 184 -17.51 0.53 27.16
C ASP A 184 -17.08 1.91 27.66
N PHE A 185 -17.12 2.92 26.79
CA PHE A 185 -16.82 4.31 27.15
C PHE A 185 -17.82 4.85 28.19
N HIS A 186 -19.12 4.58 28.02
CA HIS A 186 -20.14 4.98 28.98
C HIS A 186 -19.96 4.30 30.34
N GLN A 187 -19.61 3.02 30.34
CA GLN A 187 -19.31 2.26 31.55
C GLN A 187 -18.12 2.88 32.31
N LEU A 188 -17.04 3.19 31.60
CA LEU A 188 -15.87 3.90 32.14
C LEU A 188 -16.26 5.26 32.77
N GLN A 189 -17.16 6.02 32.15
CA GLN A 189 -17.64 7.28 32.72
C GLN A 189 -18.43 7.09 34.02
N ILE A 190 -19.26 6.05 34.10
CA ILE A 190 -20.02 5.72 35.32
C ILE A 190 -19.06 5.35 36.44
N GLU A 191 -18.11 4.47 36.16
CA GLU A 191 -17.09 4.04 37.13
C GLU A 191 -16.25 5.22 37.63
N ASN A 192 -15.81 6.09 36.73
CA ASN A 192 -15.04 7.27 37.10
C ASN A 192 -15.84 8.23 38.00
N ARG A 193 -17.14 8.46 37.70
CA ARG A 193 -18.02 9.22 38.60
C ARG A 193 -18.18 8.55 39.96
N GLN A 194 -18.33 7.23 40.00
CA GLN A 194 -18.43 6.49 41.26
C GLN A 194 -17.15 6.61 42.09
N TYR A 195 -15.98 6.46 41.46
CA TYR A 195 -14.69 6.63 42.13
C TYR A 195 -14.47 8.06 42.62
N GLN A 196 -14.81 9.08 41.82
CA GLN A 196 -14.75 10.48 42.25
C GLN A 196 -15.64 10.72 43.47
N SER A 197 -16.88 10.22 43.47
CA SER A 197 -17.79 10.37 44.60
C SER A 197 -17.27 9.66 45.86
N GLN A 198 -16.64 8.49 45.72
CA GLN A 198 -15.99 7.82 46.86
C GLN A 198 -14.78 8.59 47.37
N ILE A 199 -13.97 9.18 46.49
CA ILE A 199 -12.82 10.02 46.87
C ILE A 199 -13.31 11.26 47.63
N GLU A 200 -14.35 11.93 47.14
CA GLU A 200 -14.95 13.08 47.81
C GLU A 200 -15.47 12.72 49.22
N GLN A 201 -16.20 11.61 49.37
CA GLN A 201 -16.64 11.13 50.68
C GLN A 201 -15.48 10.87 51.64
N ARG A 202 -14.41 10.20 51.18
CA ARG A 202 -13.24 9.93 52.02
C ARG A 202 -12.46 11.19 52.37
N ASN A 203 -12.40 12.17 51.47
CA ASN A 203 -11.79 13.47 51.76
C ASN A 203 -12.60 14.25 52.80
N ASP A 204 -13.93 14.24 52.71
CA ASP A 204 -14.82 14.87 53.69
C ASP A 204 -14.70 14.21 55.07
N GLU A 205 -14.53 12.88 55.13
CA GLU A 205 -14.26 12.13 56.36
C GLU A 205 -12.91 12.49 56.98
N LEU A 206 -11.88 12.78 56.16
CA LEU A 206 -10.54 13.19 56.63
C LEU A 206 -10.46 14.66 57.07
N LEU A 207 -11.39 15.50 56.59
CA LEU A 207 -11.49 16.92 56.95
C LEU A 207 -12.41 17.19 58.17
N ARG A 208 -13.01 16.14 58.73
CA ARG A 208 -13.76 16.16 60.00
C ARG A 208 -12.90 15.73 61.18
#